data_AF-A0A5B7V6M4-F1
#
_entry.id   AF-A0A5B7V6M4-F1
#
_cell.length_a   1.000
_cell.length_b   1.000
_cell.length_c   1.000
_cell.angle_alpha   90.00
_cell.angle_beta   90.00
_cell.angle_gamma   90.00
#
_symmetry.space_group_name_H-M   'P 1'
#
loop_
_entity.id
_entity.type
_entity.pdbx_description
1 polymer ?
#
loop_
_entity_poly.entity_id
_entity_poly.type
_entity_poly.pdbx_seq_one_letter_code
_entity_poly.pdbx_strand_id
1 'polypeptide(L)'
;MDDLVQWLRAQLDEDERIARAARGVEFCKDGRWVTRGPFEEGLGGIHSEAGEAILGEEENVPFAVADHASRHDPARVLREIGAKRDLLRVAKAARDYHETFTSGFASALEGTLRLFALAYADRPGYREEWRP
;
A
#
# COMPACT_ATOMS: atom_id res chain seq x y z
N MET A 1 0.26 -1.68 22.24
CA MET A 1 0.41 -0.57 21.28
C MET A 1 1.76 -0.62 20.58
N ASP A 2 2.88 -0.60 21.30
CA ASP A 2 4.22 -0.64 20.68
C ASP A 2 4.42 -1.82 19.73
N ASP A 3 4.00 -3.02 20.14
CA ASP A 3 4.03 -4.22 19.28
C ASP A 3 3.29 -4.04 17.96
N LEU A 4 2.08 -3.46 18.00
CA LEU A 4 1.28 -3.17 16.81
C LEU A 4 1.99 -2.18 15.89
N VAL A 5 2.57 -1.11 16.44
CA VAL A 5 3.31 -0.11 15.66
C VAL A 5 4.56 -0.72 15.03
N GLN A 6 5.33 -1.51 15.77
CA GLN A 6 6.52 -2.16 15.24
C GLN A 6 6.16 -3.16 14.14
N TRP A 7 5.09 -3.94 14.34
CA TRP A 7 4.61 -4.86 13.32
C TRP A 7 4.11 -4.14 12.07
N LEU A 8 3.32 -3.06 12.20
CA LEU A 8 2.89 -2.23 11.08
C LEU A 8 4.07 -1.62 10.30
N ARG A 9 5.14 -1.20 11.00
CA ARG A 9 6.36 -0.73 10.33
C ARG A 9 6.98 -1.82 9.47
N ALA A 10 7.12 -3.04 10.01
CA ALA A 10 7.65 -4.17 9.26
C ALA A 10 6.81 -4.48 8.01
N GLN A 11 5.47 -4.39 8.11
CA GLN A 11 4.59 -4.58 6.94
C GLN A 11 4.80 -3.49 5.88
N LEU A 12 4.91 -2.23 6.31
CA LEU A 12 5.16 -1.10 5.41
C LEU A 12 6.54 -1.17 4.75
N ASP A 13 7.55 -1.66 5.47
CA ASP A 13 8.91 -1.85 4.95
C ASP A 13 8.95 -2.93 3.87
N GLU A 14 8.24 -4.05 4.09
CA GLU A 14 8.12 -5.11 3.08
C GLU A 14 7.33 -4.65 1.85
N ASP A 15 6.20 -3.95 2.04
CA ASP A 15 5.43 -3.38 0.94
C ASP A 15 6.26 -2.36 0.15
N GLU A 16 7.06 -1.54 0.84
CA GLU A 16 7.96 -0.59 0.17
C GLU A 16 9.02 -1.31 -0.64
N ARG A 17 9.63 -2.37 -0.09
CA ARG A 17 10.64 -3.16 -0.79
C ARG A 17 10.07 -3.73 -2.10
N ILE A 18 8.86 -4.29 -2.05
CA ILE A 18 8.15 -4.83 -3.21
C ILE A 18 7.83 -3.72 -4.22
N ALA A 19 7.26 -2.60 -3.76
CA ALA A 19 6.90 -1.47 -4.64
C ALA A 19 8.14 -0.83 -5.29
N ARG A 20 9.25 -0.67 -4.56
CA ARG A 20 10.51 -0.18 -5.13
C ARG A 20 11.09 -1.12 -6.16
N ALA A 21 11.03 -2.43 -5.92
CA ALA A 21 11.47 -3.43 -6.90
C ALA A 21 10.63 -3.34 -8.18
N ALA A 22 9.31 -3.24 -8.06
CA ALA A 22 8.40 -3.07 -9.19
C ALA A 22 8.64 -1.75 -9.96
N ARG A 23 8.98 -0.66 -9.28
CA ARG A 23 9.38 0.61 -9.91
C ARG A 23 10.77 0.58 -10.55
N GLY A 24 11.63 -0.34 -10.11
CA GLY A 24 13.02 -0.45 -10.56
C GLY A 24 13.21 -1.25 -11.85
N VAL A 25 12.16 -1.89 -12.37
CA VAL A 25 12.24 -2.66 -13.62
C VAL A 25 12.50 -1.73 -14.81
N GLU A 26 13.27 -2.22 -15.79
CA GLU A 26 13.84 -1.41 -16.87
C GLU A 26 12.79 -0.61 -17.66
N PHE A 27 11.63 -1.21 -17.86
CA PHE A 27 10.48 -0.68 -18.60
C PHE A 27 9.46 0.08 -17.73
N CYS A 28 9.74 0.35 -16.45
CA CYS A 28 8.81 1.07 -15.54
C CYS A 28 9.52 2.04 -14.58
N LYS A 29 10.54 2.77 -15.07
CA LYS A 29 11.41 3.62 -14.21
C LYS A 29 10.66 4.73 -13.46
N ASP A 30 9.53 5.21 -13.98
CA ASP A 30 8.68 6.20 -13.30
C ASP A 30 7.74 5.57 -12.25
N GLY A 31 7.56 4.25 -12.28
CA GLY A 31 6.64 3.49 -11.43
C GLY A 31 5.17 3.72 -11.76
N ARG A 32 4.86 4.22 -12.96
CA ARG A 32 3.48 4.49 -13.40
C ARG A 32 3.01 3.44 -14.38
N TRP A 33 1.80 2.97 -14.14
CA TRP A 33 1.17 1.92 -14.94
C TRP A 33 -0.04 2.51 -15.65
N VAL A 34 -0.12 2.28 -16.95
CA VAL A 34 -1.19 2.74 -17.82
C VAL A 34 -1.91 1.53 -18.39
N THR A 35 -3.22 1.45 -18.15
CA THR A 35 -4.02 0.40 -18.78
C THR A 35 -4.25 0.73 -20.25
N ARG A 36 -4.12 -0.28 -21.11
CA ARG A 36 -4.53 -0.23 -22.52
C ARG A 36 -5.62 -1.25 -22.81
N GLY A 37 -6.49 -0.89 -23.74
CA GLY A 37 -7.73 -1.58 -24.06
C GLY A 37 -8.96 -0.79 -23.60
N PRO A 38 -10.14 -1.44 -23.51
CA PRO A 38 -10.37 -2.81 -23.92
C PRO A 38 -10.12 -2.97 -25.42
N PHE A 39 -9.47 -4.08 -25.77
CA PHE A 39 -9.35 -4.57 -27.14
C PHE A 39 -10.52 -5.53 -27.43
N GLU A 40 -10.43 -6.33 -28.49
CA GLU A 40 -11.43 -7.38 -28.75
C GLU A 40 -11.56 -8.32 -27.54
N GLU A 41 -12.75 -8.90 -27.37
CA GLU A 41 -13.08 -9.84 -26.29
C GLU A 41 -12.97 -9.28 -24.84
N GLY A 42 -12.82 -7.96 -24.67
CA GLY A 42 -12.74 -7.34 -23.34
C GLY A 42 -11.38 -7.52 -22.66
N LEU A 43 -10.35 -7.77 -23.46
CA LEU A 43 -8.98 -7.96 -23.01
C LEU A 43 -8.20 -6.64 -23.03
N GLY A 44 -7.08 -6.60 -22.32
CA GLY A 44 -6.25 -5.42 -22.15
C GLY A 44 -4.85 -5.78 -21.70
N GLY A 45 -4.09 -4.76 -21.33
CA GLY A 45 -2.72 -4.89 -20.84
C GLY A 45 -2.32 -3.70 -19.98
N ILE A 46 -1.23 -3.88 -19.24
CA ILE A 46 -0.60 -2.82 -18.45
C ILE A 46 0.67 -2.41 -19.16
N HIS A 47 0.83 -1.11 -19.40
CA HIS A 47 1.97 -0.51 -20.08
C HIS A 47 2.62 0.56 -19.22
N SER A 48 3.85 0.92 -19.56
CA SER A 48 4.51 2.12 -19.06
C SER A 48 3.96 3.38 -19.74
N GLU A 49 4.29 4.57 -19.21
CA GLU A 49 3.95 5.83 -19.90
C GLU A 49 4.58 5.91 -21.30
N ALA A 50 5.74 5.28 -21.51
CA ALA A 50 6.40 5.18 -22.82
C ALA A 50 5.71 4.17 -23.77
N GLY A 51 4.73 3.41 -23.28
CA GLY A 51 3.97 2.43 -24.06
C GLY A 51 4.54 1.03 -24.09
N GLU A 52 5.63 0.77 -23.37
CA GLU A 52 6.23 -0.57 -23.24
C GLU A 52 5.31 -1.47 -22.42
N ALA A 53 5.11 -2.71 -22.87
CA ALA A 53 4.26 -3.67 -22.14
C ALA A 53 4.93 -4.09 -20.82
N ILE A 54 4.18 -3.99 -19.72
CA ILE A 54 4.59 -4.42 -18.37
C ILE A 54 3.94 -5.77 -18.05
N LEU A 55 2.65 -5.92 -18.35
CA LEU A 55 1.90 -7.15 -18.11
C LEU A 55 0.82 -7.34 -19.18
N GLY A 56 0.87 -8.47 -19.87
CA GLY A 56 -0.01 -8.80 -20.99
C GLY A 56 0.43 -8.11 -22.27
N GLU A 57 0.99 -8.87 -23.21
CA GLU A 57 1.11 -8.39 -24.60
C GLU A 57 -0.25 -8.56 -25.29
N GLU A 58 -0.69 -7.50 -25.97
CA GLU A 58 -1.82 -7.42 -26.92
C GLU A 58 -2.89 -8.50 -26.71
N GLU A 59 -3.74 -8.38 -25.68
CA GLU A 59 -4.96 -9.21 -25.47
C GLU A 59 -4.82 -10.47 -24.58
N ASN A 60 -4.08 -10.44 -23.47
CA ASN A 60 -4.00 -11.62 -22.58
C ASN A 60 -4.42 -11.40 -21.12
N VAL A 61 -4.84 -10.18 -20.75
CA VAL A 61 -5.35 -9.88 -19.39
C VAL A 61 -6.77 -9.34 -19.50
N PRO A 62 -7.75 -9.86 -18.72
CA PRO A 62 -9.07 -9.24 -18.67
C PRO A 62 -8.95 -7.75 -18.33
N PHE A 63 -9.57 -6.87 -19.14
CA PHE A 63 -9.39 -5.42 -19.03
C PHE A 63 -9.67 -4.89 -17.62
N ALA A 64 -10.68 -5.43 -16.94
CA ALA A 64 -11.01 -5.06 -15.56
C ALA A 64 -9.87 -5.36 -14.57
N VAL A 65 -9.10 -6.42 -14.78
CA VAL A 65 -7.93 -6.77 -13.96
C VAL A 65 -6.79 -5.79 -14.24
N ALA A 66 -6.54 -5.48 -15.52
CA ALA A 66 -5.54 -4.49 -15.90
C ALA A 66 -5.86 -3.10 -15.33
N ASP A 67 -7.11 -2.62 -15.46
CA ASP A 67 -7.56 -1.32 -14.93
C ASP A 67 -7.47 -1.25 -13.41
N HIS A 68 -7.85 -2.33 -12.71
CA HIS A 68 -7.67 -2.39 -11.28
C HIS A 68 -6.19 -2.32 -10.90
N ALA A 69 -5.33 -3.14 -11.52
CA ALA A 69 -3.91 -3.18 -11.20
C ALA A 69 -3.20 -1.86 -11.51
N SER A 70 -3.50 -1.19 -12.64
CA SER A 70 -2.87 0.09 -12.99
C SER A 70 -3.20 1.20 -12.00
N ARG A 71 -4.38 1.16 -11.36
CA ARG A 71 -4.73 2.10 -10.29
C ARG A 71 -3.86 1.89 -9.05
N HIS A 72 -3.23 0.73 -8.88
CA HIS A 72 -2.37 0.39 -7.76
C HIS A 72 -0.88 0.38 -8.16
N ASP A 73 -0.49 1.30 -9.04
CA ASP A 73 0.89 1.40 -9.52
C ASP A 73 1.93 1.59 -8.38
N PRO A 74 3.19 1.18 -8.60
CA PRO A 74 4.25 1.32 -7.61
C PRO A 74 4.43 2.73 -7.07
N ALA A 75 4.31 3.76 -7.93
CA ALA A 75 4.46 5.14 -7.51
C ALA A 75 3.36 5.58 -6.53
N ARG A 76 2.11 5.17 -6.73
CA ARG A 76 0.98 5.40 -5.83
C ARG A 76 1.18 4.64 -4.52
N VAL A 77 1.51 3.35 -4.59
CA VAL A 77 1.73 2.52 -3.40
C VAL A 77 2.80 3.15 -2.50
N LEU A 78 3.91 3.63 -3.08
CA LEU A 78 4.95 4.34 -2.32
C LEU A 78 4.45 5.64 -1.66
N ARG A 79 3.57 6.40 -2.33
CA ARG A 79 2.94 7.59 -1.72
C ARG A 79 2.04 7.21 -0.54
N GLU A 80 1.26 6.15 -0.67
CA GLU A 80 0.40 5.66 0.41
C GLU A 80 1.21 5.15 1.62
N ILE A 81 2.30 4.41 1.37
CA ILE A 81 3.22 3.99 2.43
C ILE A 81 3.80 5.20 3.16
N GLY A 82 4.20 6.25 2.42
CA GLY A 82 4.64 7.51 3.00
C GLY A 82 3.62 8.10 3.98
N ALA A 83 2.36 8.23 3.52
CA ALA A 83 1.27 8.74 4.35
C ALA A 83 0.99 7.86 5.58
N LYS A 84 1.03 6.53 5.42
CA LYS A 84 0.87 5.59 6.54
C LYS A 84 2.00 5.70 7.57
N ARG A 85 3.24 5.95 7.12
CA ARG A 85 4.37 6.25 8.03
C ARG A 85 4.23 7.60 8.72
N ASP A 86 3.70 8.63 8.05
CA ASP A 86 3.35 9.90 8.69
C ASP A 86 2.33 9.67 9.82
N LEU A 87 1.29 8.86 9.57
CA LEU A 87 0.30 8.51 10.59
C LEU A 87 0.91 7.80 11.80
N LEU A 88 1.84 6.84 11.58
CA LEU A 88 2.56 6.18 12.68
C LEU A 88 3.40 7.17 13.51
N ARG A 89 3.99 8.20 12.86
CA ARG A 89 4.72 9.26 13.56
C ARG A 89 3.79 10.14 14.39
N VAL A 90 2.63 10.51 13.86
CA VAL A 90 1.60 11.26 14.60
C VAL A 90 1.10 10.47 15.81
N ALA A 91 0.81 9.18 15.64
CA ALA A 91 0.39 8.31 16.74
C ALA A 91 1.45 8.18 17.84
N LYS A 92 2.73 8.07 17.47
CA LYS A 92 3.83 8.07 18.45
C LYS A 92 3.91 9.40 19.20
N ALA A 93 3.92 10.52 18.49
CA ALA A 93 4.02 11.85 19.11
C ALA A 93 2.83 12.12 20.07
N ALA A 94 1.62 11.73 19.66
CA ALA A 94 0.43 11.84 20.50
C ALA A 94 0.56 11.04 21.80
N ARG A 95 1.13 9.83 21.74
CA ARG A 95 1.36 9.00 22.93
C ARG A 95 2.46 9.58 23.83
N ASP A 96 3.59 9.98 23.26
CA ASP A 96 4.73 10.53 24.02
C ASP A 96 4.32 11.81 24.77
N TYR A 97 3.50 12.67 24.15
CA TYR A 97 2.95 13.88 24.80
C TYR A 97 1.97 13.53 25.93
N HIS A 98 1.28 12.40 25.79
CA HIS A 98 0.20 11.95 26.66
C HIS A 98 0.70 11.16 27.89
N GLU A 99 1.98 10.77 27.98
CA GLU A 99 2.54 10.26 29.25
C GLU A 99 2.33 11.27 30.42
N THR A 100 2.00 12.53 30.11
CA THR A 100 1.61 13.55 31.09
C THR A 100 0.09 13.60 31.40
N PHE A 101 -0.81 13.23 30.46
CA PHE A 101 -2.28 13.17 30.63
C PHE A 101 -2.98 12.35 29.51
N THR A 102 -3.76 11.31 29.87
CA THR A 102 -5.20 11.10 29.55
C THR A 102 -5.94 11.63 28.29
N SER A 103 -5.36 12.11 27.20
CA SER A 103 -6.11 12.63 26.03
C SER A 103 -6.79 11.56 25.14
N GLY A 104 -8.10 11.66 24.95
CA GLY A 104 -8.89 10.81 24.04
C GLY A 104 -8.40 10.81 22.58
N PHE A 105 -7.57 11.77 22.19
CA PHE A 105 -6.88 11.83 20.91
C PHE A 105 -5.91 10.65 20.70
N ALA A 106 -5.13 10.27 21.72
CA ALA A 106 -4.22 9.12 21.61
C ALA A 106 -5.00 7.80 21.47
N SER A 107 -6.10 7.64 22.22
CA SER A 107 -6.99 6.48 22.10
C SER A 107 -7.63 6.37 20.71
N ALA A 108 -8.08 7.49 20.13
CA ALA A 108 -8.62 7.51 18.78
C ALA A 108 -7.58 7.11 17.72
N LEU A 109 -6.33 7.57 17.88
CA LEU A 109 -5.24 7.17 16.99
C LEU A 109 -4.88 5.69 17.14
N GLU A 110 -4.87 5.14 18.36
CA GLU A 110 -4.69 3.70 18.55
C GLU A 110 -5.79 2.89 17.84
N GLY A 111 -7.06 3.27 17.98
CA GLY A 111 -8.17 2.64 17.26
C GLY A 111 -8.01 2.72 15.74
N THR A 112 -7.51 3.86 15.24
CA THR A 112 -7.20 4.04 13.82
C THR A 112 -6.11 3.07 13.35
N LEU A 113 -5.05 2.86 14.14
CA LEU A 113 -4.00 1.89 13.80
C LEU A 113 -4.50 0.45 13.80
N ARG A 114 -5.41 0.09 14.70
CA ARG A 114 -6.06 -1.24 14.70
C ARG A 114 -6.90 -1.48 13.45
N LEU A 115 -7.70 -0.49 13.04
CA LEU A 115 -8.45 -0.54 11.78
C LEU A 115 -7.53 -0.65 10.57
N PHE A 116 -6.41 0.08 10.58
CA PHE A 116 -5.42 -0.01 9.53
C PHE A 116 -4.78 -1.41 9.43
N ALA A 117 -4.51 -2.05 10.58
CA ALA A 117 -3.95 -3.39 10.63
C ALA A 117 -4.88 -4.47 10.03
N LEU A 118 -6.19 -4.21 9.90
CA LEU A 118 -7.11 -5.15 9.24
C LEU A 118 -6.75 -5.41 7.78
N ALA A 119 -6.11 -4.45 7.10
CA ALA A 119 -5.62 -4.64 5.73
C ALA A 119 -4.49 -5.67 5.61
N TYR A 120 -3.93 -6.09 6.75
CA TYR A 120 -2.84 -7.05 6.87
C TYR A 120 -3.23 -8.27 7.72
N ALA A 121 -4.53 -8.47 8.00
CA ALA A 121 -4.98 -9.52 8.91
C ALA A 121 -4.67 -10.96 8.43
N ASP A 122 -4.45 -11.13 7.13
CA ASP A 122 -4.02 -12.37 6.49
C ASP A 122 -2.50 -12.62 6.58
N ARG A 123 -1.72 -11.63 7.05
CA ARG A 123 -0.26 -11.75 7.10
C ARG A 123 0.23 -12.44 8.36
N PRO A 124 1.30 -13.25 8.26
CA PRO A 124 1.95 -13.84 9.42
C PRO A 124 2.34 -12.79 10.48
N GLY A 125 2.09 -13.13 11.74
CA GLY A 125 2.38 -12.25 12.88
C GLY A 125 1.28 -11.24 13.20
N TYR A 126 0.20 -11.15 12.42
CA TYR A 126 -1.03 -10.49 12.88
C TYR A 126 -1.56 -11.20 14.13
N ARG A 127 -2.01 -10.42 15.11
CA ARG A 127 -2.60 -10.93 16.35
C ARG A 127 -4.07 -10.52 16.43
N GLU A 128 -4.96 -11.47 16.73
CA GLU A 128 -6.40 -11.20 16.88
C GLU A 128 -6.70 -10.16 17.97
N GLU A 129 -5.83 -10.00 18.97
CA GLU A 129 -5.93 -8.94 19.99
C GLU A 129 -5.85 -7.51 19.41
N TRP A 130 -5.36 -7.35 18.16
CA TRP A 130 -5.31 -6.07 17.46
C TRP A 130 -6.58 -5.78 16.66
N ARG A 131 -7.50 -6.75 16.53
CA ARG A 131 -8.80 -6.52 15.91
C ARG A 131 -9.60 -5.53 16.79
N PRO A 132 -10.19 -4.47 16.20
CA PRO A 132 -11.00 -3.50 16.95
C PRO A 132 -12.16 -4.14 17.71
#